data_AF-W2CWJ9-F1
#
_entry.id   AF-W2CWJ9-F1
#
_cell.length_a   1.000
_cell.length_b   1.000
_cell.length_c   1.000
_cell.angle_alpha   90.00
_cell.angle_beta   90.00
_cell.angle_gamma   90.00
#
_symmetry.space_group_name_H-M   'P 1'
#
loop_
_entity.id
_entity.type
_entity.pdbx_description
1 polymer ?
#
loop_
_entity_poly.entity_id
_entity_poly.type
_entity_poly.pdbx_seq_one_letter_code
_entity_poly.pdbx_strand_id
1 'polypeptide(L)' 'LYIGQEWDYVITVCGGANESCPMFTGEVRNRLHIGFDDPSEATGTPEFINSEFHRVRDEIKARFYQFYIDHIQGKQE' A
#
# COMPACT_ATOMS: atom_id res chain seq x y z
N LEU A 1 -7.30 -14.47 -12.71
CA LEU A 1 -6.34 -15.12 -11.79
C LEU A 1 -4.95 -14.99 -12.41
N TYR A 2 -4.02 -14.30 -11.77
CA TYR A 2 -2.66 -14.03 -12.28
C TYR A 2 -1.71 -15.24 -12.10
N ILE A 3 -2.24 -16.46 -12.27
CA ILE A 3 -1.51 -17.71 -12.05
C ILE A 3 -0.45 -17.84 -13.15
N GLY A 4 0.82 -17.91 -12.75
CA GLY A 4 1.97 -18.09 -13.66
C GLY A 4 2.63 -16.80 -14.17
N GLN A 5 2.26 -15.63 -13.65
CA GLN A 5 3.00 -14.39 -13.91
C GLN A 5 4.05 -14.15 -12.83
N GLU A 6 5.26 -13.76 -13.27
CA GLU A 6 6.32 -13.26 -12.39
C GLU A 6 6.10 -11.79 -12.06
N TRP A 7 6.29 -11.43 -10.80
CA TRP A 7 6.22 -10.05 -10.33
C TRP A 7 7.47 -9.70 -9.52
N ASP A 8 8.09 -8.55 -9.82
CA ASP A 8 9.22 -8.06 -9.05
C ASP A 8 8.81 -7.62 -7.64
N TYR A 9 7.63 -7.00 -7.51
CA TYR A 9 7.11 -6.49 -6.23
C TYR A 9 5.61 -6.77 -6.09
N VAL A 10 5.21 -7.25 -4.91
CA VAL A 10 3.82 -7.25 -4.43
C VAL A 10 3.80 -6.50 -3.10
N ILE A 11 3.06 -5.39 -3.05
CA ILE A 11 2.97 -4.52 -1.88
C ILE A 11 1.53 -4.51 -1.40
N THR A 12 1.32 -4.97 -0.17
CA THR A 12 0.01 -4.93 0.50
C THR A 12 -0.11 -3.62 1.27
N VAL A 13 -1.29 -2.98 1.21
CA VAL A 13 -1.49 -1.61 1.70
C VAL A 13 -2.46 -1.47 2.87
N CYS A 14 -3.06 -2.57 3.30
CA CYS A 14 -4.04 -2.60 4.36
C CYS A 14 -3.44 -2.26 5.74
N GLY A 15 -4.16 -1.54 6.58
CA GLY A 15 -3.66 -1.10 7.89
C GLY A 15 -3.74 -2.15 9.02
N GLY A 16 -4.45 -3.27 8.80
CA GLY A 16 -4.84 -4.17 9.88
C GLY A 16 -4.39 -5.64 9.76
N ALA A 17 -4.14 -6.27 10.90
CA ALA A 17 -3.87 -7.70 11.08
C ALA A 17 -5.08 -8.63 10.76
N ASN A 18 -6.18 -8.07 10.25
CA ASN A 18 -7.46 -8.74 10.07
C ASN A 18 -7.96 -8.69 8.61
N GLU A 19 -7.19 -8.11 7.70
CA GLU A 19 -7.52 -8.17 6.28
C GLU A 19 -6.95 -9.46 5.70
N SER A 20 -7.85 -10.28 5.16
CA SER A 20 -7.51 -11.50 4.43
C SER A 20 -6.83 -11.08 3.13
N CYS A 21 -5.53 -10.75 3.20
CA CYS A 21 -4.75 -10.44 2.01
C CYS A 21 -4.94 -11.59 1.01
N PRO A 22 -5.42 -11.32 -0.21
CA PRO A 22 -5.65 -12.37 -1.17
C PRO A 22 -4.35 -13.15 -1.38
N MET A 23 -4.44 -14.48 -1.28
CA MET A 23 -3.28 -15.34 -1.42
C MET A 23 -2.72 -15.18 -2.83
N PHE A 24 -1.58 -14.51 -2.94
CA PHE A 24 -0.91 -14.33 -4.23
C PHE A 24 -0.09 -15.59 -4.54
N THR A 25 -0.55 -16.37 -5.52
CA THR A 25 0.05 -17.66 -5.92
C THR A 25 1.03 -17.56 -7.08
N GLY A 26 1.33 -16.36 -7.59
CA GLY A 26 2.39 -16.14 -8.59
C GLY A 26 3.78 -16.11 -7.98
N GLU A 27 4.81 -16.27 -8.80
CA GLU A 27 6.20 -16.08 -8.39
C GLU A 27 6.45 -14.59 -8.13
N VAL A 28 6.89 -14.28 -6.91
CA VAL A 28 7.12 -12.89 -6.48
C VAL A 28 8.52 -12.77 -5.92
N ARG A 29 9.31 -11.84 -6.47
CA ARG A 29 10.68 -11.60 -5.98
C ARG A 29 10.67 -10.89 -4.63
N ASN A 30 9.86 -9.83 -4.49
CA ASN A 30 9.77 -9.05 -3.26
C ASN A 30 8.32 -8.91 -2.79
N ARG A 31 8.04 -9.32 -1.54
CA ARG A 31 6.75 -9.14 -0.88
C ARG A 31 6.90 -8.15 0.26
N LEU A 32 6.13 -7.06 0.22
CA LEU A 32 6.18 -5.99 1.21
C LEU A 32 4.79 -5.66 1.74
N HIS A 33 4.79 -5.02 2.90
CA HIS A 33 3.60 -4.49 3.52
C HIS A 33 3.85 -3.04 3.93
N ILE A 34 3.02 -2.13 3.43
CA ILE A 34 3.03 -0.71 3.76
C ILE A 34 1.60 -0.36 4.16
N GLY A 35 1.24 -0.54 5.43
CA GLY A 35 -0.12 -0.35 5.90
C GLY A 35 -0.53 1.13 5.95
N PHE A 36 -1.78 1.39 5.58
CA PHE A 36 -2.46 2.68 5.73
C PHE A 36 -3.81 2.46 6.41
N ASP A 37 -4.29 3.48 7.12
CA ASP A 37 -5.66 3.46 7.64
C ASP A 37 -6.67 3.38 6.50
N ASP A 38 -7.76 2.63 6.68
CA ASP A 38 -8.86 2.63 5.73
C ASP A 38 -9.74 3.87 5.96
N PRO A 39 -9.75 4.86 5.06
CA PRO A 39 -10.55 6.06 5.23
C PRO A 39 -12.06 5.79 5.11
N SER A 40 -12.47 4.61 4.61
CA SER A 40 -13.89 4.23 4.54
C SER A 40 -14.49 3.86 5.90
N GLU A 41 -13.65 3.50 6.87
CA GLU A 41 -14.05 3.25 8.26
C GLU A 41 -14.20 4.56 9.06
N ALA A 42 -13.81 5.71 8.50
CA ALA A 42 -13.94 7.00 9.16
C ALA A 42 -15.42 7.37 9.37
N THR A 43 -15.79 7.66 10.62
CA THR A 43 -17.15 8.10 10.98
C THR A 43 -17.13 9.53 11.51
N GLY A 44 -18.05 10.37 11.04
CA GLY A 44 -18.13 11.77 11.49
C GLY A 44 -18.89 12.65 10.52
N THR A 45 -18.54 13.93 10.46
CA THR A 45 -19.11 14.84 9.47
C THR A 45 -18.59 14.51 8.06
N PRO A 46 -19.31 14.87 6.99
CA PRO A 46 -18.83 14.70 5.62
C PRO A 46 -17.45 15.35 5.39
N GLU A 47 -17.20 16.49 6.01
CA GLU A 47 -15.92 17.20 5.93
C GLU A 47 -14.79 16.41 6.59
N PHE A 48 -15.06 15.79 7.75
CA PHE A 48 -14.09 14.94 8.45
C PHE A 48 -13.76 13.71 7.62
N ILE A 49 -14.78 13.01 7.11
CA ILE A 49 -14.60 11.82 6.26
C ILE A 49 -13.75 12.21 5.03
N ASN A 50 -14.11 13.28 4.33
CA ASN A 50 -13.35 13.74 3.17
C ASN A 50 -11.90 14.11 3.52
N SER A 51 -11.67 14.67 4.71
CA SER A 51 -10.31 14.97 5.18
C SER A 51 -9.48 13.71 5.44
N GLU A 52 -10.08 12.63 5.93
CA GLU A 52 -9.41 11.33 6.13
C GLU A 52 -9.00 10.70 4.79
N PHE A 53 -9.87 10.76 3.76
CA PHE A 53 -9.51 10.32 2.41
C PHE A 53 -8.32 11.09 1.85
N HIS A 54 -8.28 12.41 2.02
CA HIS A 54 -7.15 13.22 1.59
C HIS A 54 -5.87 12.91 2.38
N ARG A 55 -5.97 12.72 3.70
CA ARG A 55 -4.84 12.35 4.56
C ARG A 55 -4.21 11.05 4.08
N VAL A 56 -5.01 9.98 3.94
CA VAL A 56 -4.52 8.66 3.53
C VAL A 56 -3.94 8.70 2.11
N ARG A 57 -4.57 9.42 1.17
CA ARG A 57 -4.02 9.62 -0.19
C ARG A 57 -2.63 10.25 -0.14
N ASP A 58 -2.46 11.30 0.66
CA ASP A 58 -1.19 12.03 0.73
C ASP A 58 -0.11 11.20 1.44
N GLU A 59 -0.51 10.38 2.42
CA GLU A 59 0.38 9.42 3.07
C GLU A 59 0.86 8.32 2.10
N ILE A 60 -0.05 7.73 1.30
CA ILE A 60 0.28 6.77 0.25
C ILE A 60 1.31 7.37 -0.70
N LYS A 61 1.06 8.60 -1.18
CA LYS A 61 1.99 9.29 -2.08
C LYS A 61 3.38 9.46 -1.46
N ALA A 62 3.44 9.93 -0.22
CA ALA A 62 4.72 10.16 0.46
C ALA A 62 5.49 8.86 0.68
N ARG A 63 4.82 7.80 1.16
CA ARG A 63 5.45 6.50 1.43
C ARG A 63 5.95 5.81 0.17
N PHE A 64 5.16 5.80 -0.90
CA PHE A 64 5.57 5.19 -2.16
C PHE A 64 6.66 6.00 -2.87
N TYR A 65 6.65 7.33 -2.73
CA TYR A 65 7.76 8.15 -3.22
C TYR A 65 9.07 7.81 -2.48
N GLN A 66 9.04 7.72 -1.16
CA GLN A 66 10.21 7.31 -0.37
C GLN A 66 10.67 5.90 -0.76
N PHE A 67 9.75 4.94 -0.88
CA PHE A 67 10.05 3.59 -1.35
C PHE A 67 10.76 3.59 -2.72
N TYR A 68 10.26 4.40 -3.67
CA TYR A 68 10.87 4.54 -4.98
C TYR A 68 12.31 5.08 -4.89
N ILE A 69 12.55 6.11 -4.09
CA ILE A 69 13.90 6.66 -3.88
C ILE A 69 14.85 5.61 -3.31
N ASP A 70 14.41 4.90 -2.27
CA ASP A 70 15.27 4.00 -1.50
C ASP A 70 15.52 2.67 -2.22
N HIS A 71 14.55 2.14 -2.96
CA HIS A 71 14.58 0.76 -3.47
C HIS A 71 14.58 0.65 -5.00
N ILE A 72 14.20 1.69 -5.74
CA ILE A 72 14.07 1.63 -7.20
C ILE A 72 15.03 2.58 -7.91
N GLN A 73 15.09 3.85 -7.51
CA GLN A 73 15.90 4.86 -8.20
C GLN A 73 17.42 4.63 -8.00
N GLY A 74 17.81 3.83 -7.00
CA GLY A 74 19.18 3.33 -6.89
C GLY A 74 20.21 4.39 -6.47
N LYS A 75 19.93 5.19 -5.44
CA LYS A 75 21.01 5.87 -4.72
C LYS A 75 21.59 4.92 -3.68
N GLN A 76 22.40 3.96 -4.14
CA GLN A 76 23.46 3.43 -3.29
C GLN A 76 24.53 4.52 -3.24
N GLU A 77 24.78 5.07 -2.04
CA GLU A 77 26.09 5.69 -1.76
C GLU A 77 27.18 4.62 -1.72
#